data_AF-A0A835PPH4-F1
#
_entry.id   AF-A0A835PPH4-F1
#
_cell.length_a   1.000
_cell.length_b   1.000
_cell.length_c   1.000
_cell.angle_alpha   90.00
_cell.angle_beta   90.00
_cell.angle_gamma   90.00
#
_symmetry.space_group_name_H-M   'P 1'
#
loop_
_entity.id
_entity.type
_entity.pdbx_description
1 polymer ?
#
loop_
_entity_poly.entity_id
_entity_poly.type
_entity_poly.pdbx_seq_one_letter_code
_entity_poly.pdbx_strand_id
1 'polypeptide(L)'
;MAVEKWLFPLFSVSFVSLLLFLSAISGFTASSAFFARRSDPTYVRHGQRYPPSFAYYISGGRGDGRRMLRLLLAVYHPRNRYMLHLSHDAPEAERAALASAARLAVPVIRAFGNVDVVGKAGAMTYMGSSALAATLHAAAMLLRLDGGWDWFVTLSAADYPLVTQDDLIHAFSSLPRDLNFIDHTSDLGWKEFHRVQPIIVDAGIYLSKRSQYFQASEKRKTPESFKFFTGSPWVILSRSFIDYCIQGWDNLPRSLLLYFTNVILPQEGYFHSVICNSPEFQNTTVNNDLRYKEWDNSPQMEPLLLNISHFQNMVETGIPFARKFREDDAVLDKIDNEILDRRYRWVTPGAWCSARSWLAYPCSQWKNVDVIRPGRRAEKLRVLMHKLLDEWKLGLSSCRL
;
A
#
# COMPACT_ATOMS: atom_id res chain seq x y z
N MET A 1 1.50 -67.37 -28.21
CA MET A 1 2.66 -66.44 -28.27
C MET A 1 2.58 -65.37 -29.37
N ALA A 2 1.39 -64.99 -29.86
CA ALA A 2 1.25 -63.90 -30.85
C ALA A 2 0.55 -62.64 -30.30
N VAL A 3 -0.15 -62.74 -29.17
CA VAL A 3 -0.94 -61.63 -28.61
C VAL A 3 -0.10 -60.68 -27.76
N GLU A 4 0.93 -61.16 -27.05
CA GLU A 4 1.80 -60.32 -26.22
C GLU A 4 2.68 -59.35 -27.02
N LYS A 5 3.04 -59.68 -28.26
CA LYS A 5 3.89 -58.83 -29.10
C LYS A 5 3.23 -57.53 -29.53
N TRP A 6 1.90 -57.46 -29.48
CA TRP A 6 1.14 -56.28 -29.91
C TRP A 6 0.64 -55.41 -28.75
N LEU A 7 0.67 -55.91 -27.50
CA LEU A 7 0.19 -55.15 -26.33
C LEU A 7 1.04 -53.91 -26.05
N PHE A 8 2.37 -54.04 -26.11
CA PHE A 8 3.28 -52.92 -25.85
C PHE A 8 3.18 -51.78 -26.89
N PRO A 9 3.16 -52.03 -28.22
CA PRO A 9 2.96 -50.97 -29.20
C PRO A 9 1.56 -50.36 -29.13
N LEU A 10 0.51 -51.14 -28.84
CA LEU A 10 -0.85 -50.61 -28.64
C LEU A 10 -0.94 -49.65 -27.45
N PHE A 11 -0.33 -50.01 -26.31
CA PHE A 11 -0.25 -49.13 -25.15
C PHE A 11 0.54 -47.86 -25.43
N SER A 12 1.66 -47.98 -26.14
CA SER A 12 2.52 -46.84 -26.48
C SER A 12 1.81 -45.85 -27.41
N VAL A 13 1.10 -46.35 -28.43
CA VAL A 13 0.32 -45.50 -29.35
C VAL A 13 -0.85 -44.85 -28.64
N SER A 14 -1.56 -45.59 -27.78
CA SER A 14 -2.65 -45.03 -26.96
C SER A 14 -2.16 -43.93 -26.00
N PHE A 15 -1.01 -44.16 -25.35
CA PHE A 15 -0.41 -43.19 -24.43
C PHE A 15 0.05 -41.92 -25.14
N VAL A 16 0.72 -42.05 -26.29
CA VAL A 16 1.13 -40.89 -27.10
C VAL A 16 -0.09 -40.15 -27.66
N SER A 17 -1.12 -40.87 -28.11
CA SER A 17 -2.37 -40.25 -28.56
C SER A 17 -3.09 -39.50 -27.45
N LEU A 18 -3.07 -40.03 -26.22
CA LEU A 18 -3.63 -39.36 -25.05
C LEU A 18 -2.83 -38.09 -24.69
N LEU A 19 -1.50 -38.16 -24.73
CA LEU A 19 -0.64 -36.99 -24.50
C LEU A 19 -0.85 -35.90 -25.56
N LEU A 20 -0.97 -36.28 -26.84
CA LEU A 20 -1.27 -35.33 -27.92
C LEU A 20 -2.68 -34.75 -27.79
N PHE A 21 -3.66 -35.53 -27.36
CA PHE A 21 -5.02 -35.06 -27.11
C PHE A 21 -5.07 -34.08 -25.91
N LEU A 22 -4.39 -34.40 -24.80
CA LEU A 22 -4.26 -33.51 -23.65
C LEU A 22 -3.48 -32.25 -24.01
N SER A 23 -2.43 -32.36 -24.83
CA SER A 23 -1.69 -31.22 -25.36
C SER A 23 -2.58 -30.35 -26.26
N ALA A 24 -3.36 -30.95 -27.16
CA ALA A 24 -4.32 -30.23 -28.00
C ALA A 24 -5.41 -29.54 -27.19
N ILE A 25 -5.94 -30.16 -26.13
CA ILE A 25 -6.90 -29.52 -25.21
C ILE A 25 -6.24 -28.37 -24.46
N SER A 26 -5.00 -28.53 -24.00
CA SER A 26 -4.24 -27.46 -23.34
C SER A 26 -3.94 -26.29 -24.30
N GLY A 27 -3.62 -26.59 -25.56
CA GLY A 27 -3.40 -25.61 -26.62
C GLY A 27 -4.68 -24.89 -27.03
N PHE A 28 -5.81 -25.60 -27.13
CA PHE A 28 -7.13 -25.02 -27.41
C PHE A 28 -7.66 -24.18 -26.23
N THR A 29 -7.45 -24.60 -24.97
CA THR A 29 -7.82 -23.80 -23.78
C THR A 29 -6.93 -22.56 -23.64
N ALA A 30 -5.63 -22.67 -23.90
CA ALA A 30 -4.73 -21.51 -23.97
C ALA A 30 -5.10 -20.54 -25.10
N SER A 31 -5.42 -21.07 -26.29
CA SER A 31 -5.82 -20.26 -27.45
C SER A 31 -7.19 -19.61 -27.25
N SER A 32 -8.19 -20.33 -26.73
CA SER A 32 -9.50 -19.75 -26.40
C SER A 32 -9.44 -18.75 -25.25
N ALA A 33 -8.51 -18.87 -24.29
CA ALA A 33 -8.23 -17.82 -23.32
C ALA A 33 -7.50 -16.58 -23.92
N PHE A 34 -6.84 -16.77 -25.07
CA PHE A 34 -6.23 -15.71 -25.87
C PHE A 34 -7.24 -15.02 -26.80
N PHE A 35 -8.16 -15.78 -27.39
CA PHE A 35 -9.17 -15.33 -28.35
C PHE A 35 -10.54 -15.05 -27.74
N ALA A 36 -10.77 -15.37 -26.45
CA ALA A 36 -11.89 -14.82 -25.71
C ALA A 36 -11.73 -13.30 -25.77
N ARG A 37 -12.60 -12.67 -26.56
CA ARG A 37 -12.72 -11.22 -26.75
C ARG A 37 -12.63 -10.57 -25.37
N ARG A 38 -11.43 -10.14 -24.97
CA ARG A 38 -11.23 -9.44 -23.70
C ARG A 38 -12.01 -8.15 -23.85
N SER A 39 -12.88 -7.86 -22.90
CA SER A 39 -13.41 -6.50 -22.76
C SER A 39 -12.18 -5.59 -22.78
N ASP A 40 -12.13 -4.66 -23.73
CA ASP A 40 -11.11 -3.63 -23.79
C ASP A 40 -10.97 -3.06 -22.36
N PRO A 41 -9.78 -3.00 -21.74
CA PRO A 41 -9.63 -2.38 -20.43
C PRO A 41 -10.29 -1.01 -20.52
N THR A 42 -11.49 -0.90 -19.94
CA THR A 42 -12.26 0.33 -19.97
C THR A 42 -11.34 1.40 -19.41
N TYR A 43 -10.98 2.39 -20.23
CA TYR A 43 -10.05 3.44 -19.85
C TYR A 43 -10.52 3.99 -18.50
N VAL A 44 -9.71 3.80 -17.45
CA VAL A 44 -10.01 4.31 -16.12
C VAL A 44 -10.21 5.81 -16.29
N ARG A 45 -11.40 6.31 -15.95
CA ARG A 45 -11.68 7.73 -16.13
C ARG A 45 -11.22 8.48 -14.89
N HIS A 46 -10.34 9.46 -15.09
CA HIS A 46 -9.76 10.25 -14.02
C HIS A 46 -10.36 11.67 -13.96
N GLY A 47 -10.11 12.36 -12.85
CA GLY A 47 -10.57 13.72 -12.61
C GLY A 47 -11.81 13.79 -11.70
N GLN A 48 -12.17 15.03 -11.33
CA GLN A 48 -13.14 15.32 -10.26
C GLN A 48 -14.54 14.72 -10.46
N ARG A 49 -14.96 14.48 -11.71
CA ARG A 49 -16.29 13.94 -12.04
C ARG A 49 -16.38 12.42 -11.94
N TYR A 50 -15.25 11.74 -11.75
CA TYR A 50 -15.15 10.28 -11.69
C TYR A 50 -14.69 9.85 -10.29
N PRO A 51 -14.91 8.59 -9.88
CA PRO A 51 -14.43 8.13 -8.58
C PRO A 51 -12.92 8.32 -8.43
N PRO A 52 -12.41 8.57 -7.22
CA PRO A 52 -10.99 8.75 -7.02
C PRO A 52 -10.19 7.47 -7.29
N SER A 53 -8.88 7.64 -7.43
CA SER A 53 -7.91 6.56 -7.59
C SER A 53 -6.76 6.73 -6.61
N PHE A 54 -6.25 5.62 -6.08
CA PHE A 54 -5.19 5.61 -5.07
C PHE A 54 -3.89 5.06 -5.64
N ALA A 55 -2.77 5.63 -5.21
CA ALA A 55 -1.42 5.12 -5.45
C ALA A 55 -0.91 4.48 -4.16
N TYR A 56 -0.88 3.16 -4.10
CA TYR A 56 -0.40 2.41 -2.94
C TYR A 56 1.10 2.16 -3.04
N TYR A 57 1.84 2.63 -2.05
CA TYR A 57 3.19 2.16 -1.77
C TYR A 57 3.12 1.07 -0.70
N ILE A 58 3.39 -0.18 -1.07
CA ILE A 58 3.39 -1.32 -0.15
C ILE A 58 4.84 -1.74 0.06
N SER A 59 5.31 -1.65 1.30
CA SER A 59 6.70 -1.94 1.67
C SER A 59 6.84 -3.18 2.54
N GLY A 60 7.97 -3.87 2.45
CA GLY A 60 8.27 -5.04 3.26
C GLY A 60 9.77 -5.34 3.30
N GLY A 61 10.18 -6.11 4.30
CA GLY A 61 11.54 -6.61 4.49
C GLY A 61 11.78 -7.97 3.85
N ARG A 62 12.95 -8.56 4.12
CA ARG A 62 13.21 -9.97 3.81
C ARG A 62 12.11 -10.88 4.38
N GLY A 63 11.57 -11.76 3.55
CA GLY A 63 10.55 -12.74 3.93
C GLY A 63 9.12 -12.22 3.80
N ASP A 64 8.90 -10.92 3.62
CA ASP A 64 7.55 -10.35 3.57
C ASP A 64 6.85 -10.56 2.21
N GLY A 65 7.50 -11.13 1.20
CA GLY A 65 6.95 -11.25 -0.16
C GLY A 65 5.55 -11.90 -0.21
N ARG A 66 5.28 -12.92 0.61
CA ARG A 66 3.95 -13.56 0.67
C ARG A 66 2.90 -12.65 1.29
N ARG A 67 3.25 -11.96 2.38
CA ARG A 67 2.37 -11.02 3.08
C ARG A 67 2.03 -9.83 2.20
N MET A 68 3.02 -9.28 1.51
CA MET A 68 2.83 -8.20 0.55
C MET A 68 1.89 -8.62 -0.58
N LEU A 69 2.03 -9.85 -1.09
CA LEU A 69 1.11 -10.36 -2.10
C LEU A 69 -0.33 -10.51 -1.55
N ARG A 70 -0.50 -11.06 -0.34
CA ARG A 70 -1.81 -11.15 0.32
C ARG A 70 -2.45 -9.77 0.47
N LEU A 71 -1.69 -8.80 0.97
CA LEU A 71 -2.13 -7.42 1.15
C LEU A 71 -2.50 -6.77 -0.19
N LEU A 72 -1.64 -6.88 -1.21
CA LEU A 72 -1.93 -6.38 -2.57
C LEU A 72 -3.30 -6.89 -3.05
N LEU A 73 -3.56 -8.19 -2.93
CA LEU A 73 -4.83 -8.77 -3.38
C LEU A 73 -6.02 -8.26 -2.55
N ALA A 74 -5.84 -8.06 -1.25
CA ALA A 74 -6.86 -7.49 -0.37
C ALA A 74 -7.21 -6.03 -0.74
N VAL A 75 -6.23 -5.23 -1.16
CA VAL A 75 -6.43 -3.82 -1.55
C VAL A 75 -6.54 -3.59 -3.05
N TYR A 76 -6.58 -4.64 -3.88
CA TYR A 76 -6.53 -4.50 -5.34
C TYR A 76 -7.83 -3.93 -5.92
N HIS A 77 -7.69 -2.93 -6.78
CA HIS A 77 -8.75 -2.37 -7.62
C HIS A 77 -8.13 -1.91 -8.96
N PRO A 78 -8.79 -2.13 -10.12
CA PRO A 78 -8.22 -1.78 -11.42
C PRO A 78 -7.93 -0.29 -11.63
N ARG A 79 -8.59 0.59 -10.86
CA ARG A 79 -8.40 2.06 -10.91
C ARG A 79 -7.11 2.54 -10.26
N ASN A 80 -6.61 1.77 -9.29
CA ASN A 80 -5.52 2.20 -8.43
C ASN A 80 -4.18 1.81 -9.06
N ARG A 81 -3.10 2.44 -8.59
CA ARG A 81 -1.72 2.10 -8.93
C ARG A 81 -1.02 1.50 -7.72
N TYR A 82 -0.19 0.50 -7.92
CA TYR A 82 0.52 -0.20 -6.84
C TYR A 82 2.01 -0.25 -7.11
N MET A 83 2.80 0.18 -6.13
CA MET A 83 4.25 0.04 -6.11
C MET A 83 4.64 -0.84 -4.93
N LEU A 84 5.10 -2.06 -5.22
CA LEU A 84 5.63 -2.98 -4.21
C LEU A 84 7.12 -2.78 -4.03
N HIS A 85 7.58 -2.65 -2.80
CA HIS A 85 9.00 -2.49 -2.49
C HIS A 85 9.42 -3.44 -1.36
N LEU A 86 10.12 -4.51 -1.75
CA LEU A 86 10.90 -5.33 -0.82
C LEU A 86 12.29 -4.71 -0.67
N SER A 87 12.68 -4.37 0.56
CA SER A 87 13.94 -3.68 0.83
C SER A 87 15.17 -4.47 0.39
N HIS A 88 16.30 -3.78 0.28
CA HIS A 88 17.54 -4.33 -0.25
C HIS A 88 18.03 -5.60 0.47
N ASP A 89 17.74 -5.77 1.75
CA ASP A 89 18.07 -6.96 2.54
C ASP A 89 17.31 -8.22 2.09
N ALA A 90 16.19 -8.10 1.37
CA ALA A 90 15.55 -9.22 0.69
C ALA A 90 16.39 -9.68 -0.51
N PRO A 91 16.58 -11.00 -0.73
CA PRO A 91 17.27 -11.52 -1.90
C PRO A 91 16.63 -11.08 -3.22
N GLU A 92 17.44 -10.91 -4.27
CA GLU A 92 16.92 -10.58 -5.61
C GLU A 92 15.94 -11.65 -6.13
N ALA A 93 16.19 -12.92 -5.82
CA ALA A 93 15.27 -14.02 -6.13
C ALA A 93 13.89 -13.85 -5.47
N GLU A 94 13.83 -13.33 -4.24
CA GLU A 94 12.57 -13.04 -3.55
C GLU A 94 11.82 -11.89 -4.24
N ARG A 95 12.54 -10.82 -4.62
CA ARG A 95 11.97 -9.71 -5.39
C ARG A 95 11.41 -10.16 -6.74
N ALA A 96 12.16 -10.98 -7.47
CA ALA A 96 11.74 -11.55 -8.75
C ALA A 96 10.53 -12.49 -8.60
N ALA A 97 10.50 -13.28 -7.52
CA ALA A 97 9.37 -14.14 -7.19
C ALA A 97 8.12 -13.32 -6.86
N LEU A 98 8.24 -12.24 -6.08
CA LEU A 98 7.13 -11.32 -5.80
C LEU A 98 6.58 -10.69 -7.08
N ALA A 99 7.45 -10.19 -7.97
CA ALA A 99 7.04 -9.62 -9.24
C ALA A 99 6.29 -10.62 -10.13
N SER A 100 6.82 -11.85 -10.23
CA SER A 100 6.19 -12.93 -10.98
C SER A 100 4.83 -13.32 -10.37
N ALA A 101 4.78 -13.46 -9.04
CA ALA A 101 3.57 -13.84 -8.33
C ALA A 101 2.48 -12.76 -8.45
N ALA A 102 2.81 -11.48 -8.28
CA ALA A 102 1.86 -10.38 -8.43
C ALA A 102 1.29 -10.32 -9.86
N ARG A 103 2.14 -10.41 -10.89
CA ARG A 103 1.72 -10.40 -12.29
C ARG A 103 0.83 -11.59 -12.67
N LEU A 104 1.06 -12.75 -12.06
CA LEU A 104 0.35 -13.99 -12.36
C LEU A 104 -0.82 -14.28 -11.41
N ALA A 105 -0.99 -13.50 -10.34
CA ALA A 105 -1.96 -13.79 -9.29
C ALA A 105 -3.40 -13.83 -9.83
N VAL A 106 -3.79 -12.83 -10.61
CA VAL A 106 -5.12 -12.77 -11.25
C VAL A 106 -5.05 -12.14 -12.65
N PRO A 107 -5.92 -12.56 -13.60
CA PRO A 107 -5.92 -12.04 -14.97
C PRO A 107 -6.06 -10.51 -15.08
N VAL A 108 -6.82 -9.90 -14.17
CA VAL A 108 -7.09 -8.45 -14.18
C VAL A 108 -5.83 -7.62 -13.89
N ILE A 109 -4.92 -8.06 -13.00
CA ILE A 109 -3.65 -7.37 -12.73
C ILE A 109 -2.82 -7.27 -14.02
N ARG A 110 -2.72 -8.38 -14.75
CA ARG A 110 -1.99 -8.42 -16.02
C ARG A 110 -2.66 -7.57 -17.09
N ALA A 111 -3.98 -7.49 -17.10
CA ALA A 111 -4.73 -6.73 -18.10
C ALA A 111 -4.62 -5.21 -17.89
N PHE A 112 -4.64 -4.73 -16.65
CA PHE A 112 -4.52 -3.31 -16.33
C PHE A 112 -3.07 -2.84 -16.18
N GLY A 113 -2.13 -3.75 -15.89
CA GLY A 113 -0.70 -3.40 -15.80
C GLY A 113 -0.41 -2.34 -14.74
N ASN A 114 -1.21 -2.31 -13.68
CA ASN A 114 -1.22 -1.27 -12.65
C ASN A 114 -0.47 -1.66 -11.37
N VAL A 115 0.33 -2.73 -11.42
CA VAL A 115 1.15 -3.22 -10.30
C VAL A 115 2.60 -3.34 -10.75
N ASP A 116 3.49 -2.64 -10.06
CA ASP A 116 4.94 -2.66 -10.27
C ASP A 116 5.67 -3.14 -9.02
N VAL A 117 6.87 -3.70 -9.21
CA VAL A 117 7.79 -4.05 -8.13
C VAL A 117 9.10 -3.30 -8.34
N VAL A 118 9.60 -2.65 -7.29
CA VAL A 118 10.88 -1.93 -7.34
C VAL A 118 12.01 -2.94 -7.59
N GLY A 119 12.66 -2.83 -8.76
CA GLY A 119 13.76 -3.72 -9.14
C GLY A 119 15.05 -3.41 -8.35
N LYS A 120 15.50 -2.16 -8.40
CA LYS A 120 16.68 -1.68 -7.65
C LYS A 120 16.23 -1.13 -6.29
N ALA A 121 15.99 -2.04 -5.35
CA ALA A 121 15.52 -1.70 -4.01
C ALA A 121 16.60 -0.97 -3.18
N GLY A 122 16.16 0.04 -2.43
CA GLY A 122 17.00 0.74 -1.45
C GLY A 122 17.01 0.03 -0.09
N ALA A 123 17.91 0.45 0.80
CA ALA A 123 17.81 0.06 2.21
C ALA A 123 16.56 0.69 2.85
N MET A 124 16.05 0.05 3.89
CA MET A 124 14.95 0.56 4.72
C MET A 124 15.31 0.42 6.19
N THR A 125 16.39 1.10 6.60
CA THR A 125 16.80 1.15 8.01
C THR A 125 15.67 1.78 8.83
N TYR A 126 15.08 1.01 9.76
CA TYR A 126 13.91 1.43 10.54
C TYR A 126 14.07 2.81 11.18
N MET A 127 15.21 3.05 11.84
CA MET A 127 15.52 4.32 12.51
C MET A 127 16.05 5.41 11.57
N GLY A 128 16.43 5.05 10.33
CA GLY A 128 17.27 5.87 9.46
C GLY A 128 16.53 6.53 8.30
N SER A 129 17.24 7.39 7.58
CA SER A 129 16.74 8.16 6.45
C SER A 129 16.55 7.37 5.17
N SER A 130 17.12 6.17 5.04
CA SER A 130 16.92 5.28 3.90
C SER A 130 15.47 4.82 3.76
N ALA A 131 14.72 4.65 4.86
CA ALA A 131 13.29 4.36 4.82
C ALA A 131 12.48 5.53 4.22
N LEU A 132 12.81 6.78 4.59
CA LEU A 132 12.20 7.97 4.00
C LEU A 132 12.57 8.09 2.51
N ALA A 133 13.84 7.88 2.16
CA ALA A 133 14.32 7.90 0.78
C ALA A 133 13.61 6.85 -0.09
N ALA A 134 13.39 5.65 0.44
CA ALA A 134 12.62 4.60 -0.22
C ALA A 134 11.17 5.02 -0.52
N THR A 135 10.49 5.66 0.44
CA THR A 135 9.13 6.18 0.27
C THR A 135 9.08 7.29 -0.78
N LEU A 136 10.00 8.26 -0.74
CA LEU A 136 10.08 9.34 -1.72
C LEU A 136 10.42 8.82 -3.13
N HIS A 137 11.30 7.81 -3.23
CA HIS A 137 11.62 7.18 -4.50
C HIS A 137 10.38 6.48 -5.10
N ALA A 138 9.62 5.73 -4.30
CA ALA A 138 8.38 5.10 -4.75
C ALA A 138 7.33 6.14 -5.17
N ALA A 139 7.19 7.24 -4.42
CA ALA A 139 6.30 8.34 -4.77
C ALA A 139 6.69 8.98 -6.11
N ALA A 140 7.99 9.23 -6.34
CA ALA A 140 8.51 9.75 -7.60
C ALA A 140 8.24 8.79 -8.78
N MET A 141 8.40 7.47 -8.58
CA MET A 141 8.04 6.48 -9.59
C MET A 141 6.55 6.50 -9.91
N LEU A 142 5.68 6.56 -8.90
CA LEU A 142 4.22 6.60 -9.08
C LEU A 142 3.76 7.88 -9.79
N LEU A 143 4.38 9.03 -9.52
CA LEU A 143 4.12 10.28 -10.27
C LEU A 143 4.48 10.13 -11.76
N ARG A 144 5.58 9.43 -12.07
CA ARG A 144 6.06 9.22 -13.45
C ARG A 144 5.29 8.15 -14.22
N LEU A 145 4.83 7.10 -13.55
CA LEU A 145 4.18 5.96 -14.18
C LEU A 145 2.71 6.21 -14.49
N ASP A 146 2.04 7.06 -13.71
CA ASP A 146 0.60 7.28 -13.82
C ASP A 146 0.21 8.71 -13.41
N GLY A 147 -0.49 9.41 -14.30
CA GLY A 147 -1.01 10.77 -14.10
C GLY A 147 -2.36 10.85 -13.37
N GLY A 148 -3.06 9.73 -13.17
CA GLY A 148 -4.49 9.72 -12.87
C GLY A 148 -4.89 9.48 -11.41
N TRP A 149 -3.96 9.12 -10.53
CA TRP A 149 -4.25 8.90 -9.10
C TRP A 149 -4.37 10.22 -8.32
N ASP A 150 -5.12 10.20 -7.22
CA ASP A 150 -5.47 11.38 -6.41
C ASP A 150 -4.77 11.39 -5.04
N TRP A 151 -4.61 10.21 -4.43
CA TRP A 151 -3.96 10.06 -3.12
C TRP A 151 -2.87 8.99 -3.13
N PHE A 152 -1.76 9.29 -2.46
CA PHE A 152 -0.67 8.38 -2.15
C PHE A 152 -0.88 7.75 -0.77
N VAL A 153 -0.91 6.43 -0.69
CA VAL A 153 -1.18 5.66 0.54
C VAL A 153 0.03 4.78 0.87
N THR A 154 0.59 4.92 2.07
CA THR A 154 1.73 4.12 2.53
C THR A 154 1.33 2.91 3.37
N LEU A 155 1.60 1.70 2.93
CA LEU A 155 1.36 0.48 3.71
C LEU A 155 2.66 -0.30 3.89
N SER A 156 2.75 -1.05 4.98
CA SER A 156 3.75 -2.09 5.18
C SER A 156 3.09 -3.47 5.06
N ALA A 157 3.91 -4.52 4.94
CA ALA A 157 3.47 -5.92 4.96
C ALA A 157 2.72 -6.33 6.25
N ALA A 158 2.77 -5.48 7.28
CA ALA A 158 2.08 -5.67 8.55
C ALA A 158 0.75 -4.91 8.68
N ASP A 159 0.37 -4.12 7.68
CA ASP A 159 -0.94 -3.47 7.61
C ASP A 159 -1.97 -4.37 6.91
N TYR A 160 -3.25 -4.11 7.17
CA TYR A 160 -4.35 -4.80 6.48
C TYR A 160 -5.61 -3.93 6.38
N PRO A 161 -6.40 -4.00 5.29
CA PRO A 161 -7.62 -3.21 5.15
C PRO A 161 -8.76 -3.77 6.01
N LEU A 162 -9.58 -2.85 6.53
CA LEU A 162 -10.84 -3.10 7.25
C LEU A 162 -12.07 -2.64 6.46
N VAL A 163 -11.89 -2.29 5.19
CA VAL A 163 -12.93 -1.89 4.25
C VAL A 163 -12.58 -2.41 2.85
N THR A 164 -13.58 -2.59 1.99
CA THR A 164 -13.34 -2.90 0.57
C THR A 164 -12.82 -1.67 -0.17
N GLN A 165 -12.24 -1.86 -1.35
CA GLN A 165 -11.83 -0.73 -2.19
C GLN A 165 -13.03 0.10 -2.66
N ASP A 166 -14.17 -0.51 -2.97
CA ASP A 166 -15.39 0.22 -3.30
C ASP A 166 -15.88 1.08 -2.13
N ASP A 167 -15.80 0.58 -0.88
CA ASP A 167 -16.13 1.37 0.32
C ASP A 167 -15.21 2.59 0.46
N LEU A 168 -13.90 2.38 0.31
CA LEU A 168 -12.89 3.44 0.43
C LEU A 168 -13.07 4.50 -0.66
N ILE A 169 -13.20 4.08 -1.92
CA ILE A 169 -13.43 4.95 -3.06
C ILE A 169 -14.73 5.74 -2.87
N HIS A 170 -15.80 5.09 -2.41
CA HIS A 170 -17.07 5.76 -2.14
C HIS A 170 -16.94 6.85 -1.07
N ALA A 171 -16.30 6.54 0.07
CA ALA A 171 -16.12 7.51 1.15
C ALA A 171 -15.21 8.68 0.73
N PHE A 172 -14.15 8.43 -0.05
CA PHE A 172 -13.25 9.48 -0.53
C PHE A 172 -13.84 10.31 -1.69
N SER A 173 -14.88 9.82 -2.36
CA SER A 173 -15.53 10.54 -3.48
C SER A 173 -16.19 11.85 -3.05
N SER A 174 -16.55 12.01 -1.77
CA SER A 174 -17.14 13.23 -1.22
C SER A 174 -16.11 14.22 -0.66
N LEU A 175 -14.82 13.87 -0.69
CA LEU A 175 -13.75 14.65 -0.07
C LEU A 175 -13.05 15.56 -1.09
N PRO A 176 -12.63 16.77 -0.70
CA PRO A 176 -11.68 17.55 -1.48
C PRO A 176 -10.38 16.74 -1.69
N ARG A 177 -9.91 16.66 -2.94
CA ARG A 177 -8.79 15.78 -3.34
C ARG A 177 -7.41 16.29 -2.92
N ASP A 178 -7.35 17.52 -2.47
CA ASP A 178 -6.17 18.19 -1.93
C ASP A 178 -5.93 17.89 -0.45
N LEU A 179 -6.90 17.28 0.26
CA LEU A 179 -6.75 16.90 1.66
C LEU A 179 -5.68 15.83 1.89
N ASN A 180 -4.96 15.99 3.01
CA ASN A 180 -3.89 15.13 3.48
C ASN A 180 -4.25 14.57 4.85
N PHE A 181 -4.35 13.24 4.98
CA PHE A 181 -4.58 12.55 6.25
C PHE A 181 -3.21 12.20 6.86
N ILE A 182 -2.81 13.05 7.80
CA ILE A 182 -1.50 13.01 8.44
C ILE A 182 -1.67 13.37 9.91
N ASP A 183 -1.56 12.37 10.78
CA ASP A 183 -1.49 12.55 12.23
C ASP A 183 -0.22 13.35 12.56
N HIS A 184 -0.34 14.51 13.21
CA HIS A 184 0.77 15.42 13.47
C HIS A 184 0.61 16.19 14.79
N THR A 185 1.74 16.52 15.40
CA THR A 185 1.85 17.41 16.55
C THR A 185 3.19 18.13 16.53
N SER A 186 3.21 19.38 17.01
CA SER A 186 4.44 20.11 17.31
C SER A 186 4.83 20.03 18.79
N ASP A 187 4.02 19.38 19.62
CA ASP A 187 4.38 19.08 21.01
C ASP A 187 5.31 17.86 21.02
N LEU A 188 6.61 18.14 21.05
CA LEU A 188 7.64 17.12 20.92
C LEU A 188 7.87 16.36 22.22
N GLY A 189 7.66 17.01 23.38
CA GLY A 189 7.99 16.46 24.69
C GLY A 189 9.37 15.78 24.73
N TRP A 190 9.42 14.54 25.23
CA TRP A 190 10.65 13.74 25.28
C TRP A 190 11.26 13.46 23.90
N LYS A 191 10.47 13.47 22.81
CA LYS A 191 10.98 13.18 21.46
C LYS A 191 11.99 14.23 21.01
N GLU A 192 11.91 15.47 21.51
CA GLU A 192 12.89 16.51 21.18
C GLU A 192 14.31 16.06 21.54
N PHE A 193 14.53 15.68 22.80
CA PHE A 193 15.83 15.26 23.33
C PHE A 193 16.31 13.91 22.80
N HIS A 194 15.38 13.01 22.47
CA HIS A 194 15.67 11.62 22.09
C HIS A 194 15.64 11.34 20.59
N ARG A 195 15.03 12.20 19.77
CA ARG A 195 14.89 11.96 18.32
C ARG A 195 15.34 13.14 17.45
N VAL A 196 15.12 14.37 17.88
CA VAL A 196 15.41 15.58 17.07
C VAL A 196 16.85 16.08 17.29
N GLN A 197 17.26 16.19 18.55
CA GLN A 197 18.59 16.67 18.93
C GLN A 197 19.73 15.66 18.65
N PRO A 198 19.53 14.33 18.78
CA PRO A 198 20.54 13.36 18.36
C PRO A 198 20.78 13.41 16.86
N ILE A 199 22.04 13.21 16.46
CA ILE A 199 22.45 13.15 15.05
C ILE A 199 22.73 11.68 14.73
N ILE A 200 22.06 11.16 13.71
CA ILE A 200 22.35 9.82 13.19
C ILE A 200 22.85 9.86 11.75
N VAL A 201 23.65 8.89 11.38
CA VAL A 201 24.10 8.64 10.00
C VAL A 201 23.62 7.26 9.60
N ASP A 202 22.66 7.21 8.68
CA ASP A 202 22.15 5.96 8.15
C ASP A 202 23.12 5.39 7.12
N ALA A 203 23.75 4.25 7.44
CA ALA A 203 24.66 3.56 6.53
C ALA A 203 23.94 3.08 5.26
N GLY A 204 22.63 2.86 5.33
CA GLY A 204 21.81 2.37 4.22
C GLY A 204 21.71 3.32 3.04
N ILE A 205 22.08 4.60 3.21
CA ILE A 205 22.10 5.58 2.11
C ILE A 205 23.36 5.46 1.24
N TYR A 206 24.53 5.10 1.81
CA TYR A 206 25.81 5.14 1.10
C TYR A 206 26.58 3.81 1.09
N LEU A 207 26.22 2.85 1.94
CA LEU A 207 26.80 1.50 1.98
C LEU A 207 25.73 0.47 1.63
N SER A 208 25.69 0.06 0.35
CA SER A 208 24.88 -1.07 -0.09
C SER A 208 25.20 -2.29 0.78
N LYS A 209 24.20 -2.85 1.48
CA LYS A 209 24.25 -3.99 2.43
C LYS A 209 24.42 -3.67 3.92
N ARG A 210 24.40 -2.41 4.36
CA ARG A 210 24.28 -2.08 5.79
C ARG A 210 22.94 -1.40 6.08
N SER A 211 22.17 -1.97 7.00
CA SER A 211 20.92 -1.39 7.53
C SER A 211 21.08 -0.88 8.96
N GLN A 212 22.31 -0.64 9.38
CA GLN A 212 22.62 -0.04 10.69
C GLN A 212 22.73 1.48 10.54
N TYR A 213 22.44 2.19 11.61
CA TYR A 213 22.74 3.61 11.73
C TYR A 213 23.84 3.82 12.77
N PHE A 214 24.61 4.88 12.61
CA PHE A 214 25.58 5.34 13.60
C PHE A 214 25.02 6.59 14.27
N GLN A 215 25.16 6.69 15.59
CA GLN A 215 24.78 7.88 16.32
C GLN A 215 26.05 8.67 16.69
N ALA A 216 26.04 9.97 16.44
CA ALA A 216 27.13 10.84 16.84
C ALA A 216 27.14 11.02 18.37
N SER A 217 28.33 11.23 18.94
CA SER A 217 28.49 11.55 20.35
C SER A 217 27.90 12.92 20.70
N GLU A 218 28.06 13.89 19.80
CA GLU A 218 27.53 15.24 19.93
C GLU A 218 26.06 15.32 19.48
N LYS A 219 25.33 16.24 20.11
CA LYS A 219 23.94 16.59 19.75
C LYS A 219 23.89 17.95 19.06
N ARG A 220 22.81 18.20 18.31
CA ARG A 220 22.47 19.53 17.80
C ARG A 220 21.27 20.11 18.54
N LYS A 221 21.10 21.43 18.46
CA LYS A 221 19.87 22.09 18.89
C LYS A 221 18.72 21.78 17.94
N THR A 222 17.50 21.84 18.45
CA THR A 222 16.26 21.86 17.66
C THR A 222 16.29 23.07 16.72
N PRO A 223 15.88 22.94 15.45
CA PRO A 223 15.96 24.02 14.47
C PRO A 223 14.98 25.14 14.80
N GLU A 224 15.43 26.38 14.65
CA GLU A 224 14.59 27.59 14.80
C GLU A 224 14.09 28.11 13.45
N SER A 225 14.68 27.67 12.33
CA SER A 225 14.32 28.13 10.98
C SER A 225 13.02 27.54 10.45
N PHE A 226 12.50 26.50 11.09
CA PHE A 226 11.19 25.90 10.82
C PHE A 226 10.68 25.21 12.09
N LYS A 227 9.37 25.04 12.21
CA LYS A 227 8.80 24.29 13.33
C LYS A 227 8.85 22.80 13.05
N PHE A 228 9.44 22.02 13.95
CA PHE A 228 9.46 20.57 13.82
C PHE A 228 8.08 20.00 14.19
N PHE A 229 7.51 19.21 13.28
CA PHE A 229 6.30 18.42 13.53
C PHE A 229 6.64 16.94 13.47
N THR A 230 5.96 16.15 14.30
CA THR A 230 6.07 14.69 14.33
C THR A 230 4.71 14.03 14.39
N GLY A 231 4.61 12.77 14.00
CA GLY A 231 3.39 11.99 14.13
C GLY A 231 3.54 10.58 13.59
N SER A 232 2.44 10.00 13.13
CA SER A 232 2.43 8.65 12.56
C SER A 232 3.23 8.59 11.24
N PRO A 233 4.09 7.58 11.02
CA PRO A 233 4.78 7.44 9.74
C PRO A 233 3.85 6.94 8.62
N TRP A 234 2.61 6.59 8.95
CA TRP A 234 1.62 6.10 8.00
C TRP A 234 0.73 7.26 7.57
N VAL A 235 0.69 7.54 6.28
CA VAL A 235 0.03 8.74 5.74
C VAL A 235 -0.88 8.40 4.57
N ILE A 236 -1.87 9.27 4.30
CA ILE A 236 -2.57 9.34 3.02
C ILE A 236 -2.44 10.78 2.52
N LEU A 237 -1.60 10.99 1.51
CA LEU A 237 -1.22 12.32 1.05
C LEU A 237 -1.81 12.61 -0.32
N SER A 238 -2.28 13.84 -0.54
CA SER A 238 -2.77 14.26 -1.84
C SER A 238 -1.64 14.26 -2.87
N ARG A 239 -1.99 14.02 -4.13
CA ARG A 239 -1.03 14.04 -5.24
C ARG A 239 -0.29 15.37 -5.35
N SER A 240 -0.99 16.50 -5.16
CA SER A 240 -0.39 17.82 -5.23
C SER A 240 0.71 18.00 -4.18
N PHE A 241 0.47 17.53 -2.95
CA PHE A 241 1.48 17.60 -1.89
C PHE A 241 2.67 16.67 -2.15
N ILE A 242 2.43 15.48 -2.70
CA ILE A 242 3.52 14.58 -3.12
C ILE A 242 4.34 15.19 -4.25
N ASP A 243 3.70 15.80 -5.25
CA ASP A 243 4.40 16.48 -6.34
C ASP A 243 5.24 17.65 -5.80
N TYR A 244 4.72 18.41 -4.83
CA TYR A 244 5.49 19.45 -4.12
C TYR A 244 6.73 18.88 -3.43
N CYS A 245 6.61 17.75 -2.71
CA CYS A 245 7.74 17.12 -2.04
C CYS A 245 8.82 16.63 -3.03
N ILE A 246 8.42 16.17 -4.22
CA ILE A 246 9.34 15.59 -5.22
C ILE A 246 9.97 16.66 -6.12
N GLN A 247 9.18 17.60 -6.66
CA GLN A 247 9.68 18.67 -7.53
C GLN A 247 10.37 19.77 -6.71
N GLY A 248 9.84 20.05 -5.50
CA GLY A 248 10.33 21.09 -4.61
C GLY A 248 10.40 22.45 -5.28
N TRP A 249 9.32 22.94 -5.90
CA TRP A 249 9.35 24.26 -6.54
C TRP A 249 9.69 25.40 -5.56
N ASP A 250 9.54 25.16 -4.26
CA ASP A 250 10.15 25.93 -3.17
C ASP A 250 11.31 25.15 -2.52
N ASN A 251 12.24 25.85 -1.87
CA ASN A 251 13.40 25.26 -1.21
C ASN A 251 13.04 24.45 0.06
N LEU A 252 11.88 24.69 0.68
CA LEU A 252 11.50 24.06 1.95
C LEU A 252 11.59 22.52 1.93
N PRO A 253 10.95 21.77 1.00
CA PRO A 253 11.08 20.31 0.95
C PRO A 253 12.52 19.80 0.83
N ARG A 254 13.37 20.52 0.10
CA ARG A 254 14.78 20.14 -0.11
C ARG A 254 15.61 20.40 1.16
N SER A 255 15.44 21.56 1.76
CA SER A 255 16.12 21.94 3.01
C SER A 255 15.75 21.01 4.16
N LEU A 256 14.45 20.69 4.30
CA LEU A 256 13.99 19.74 5.30
C LEU A 256 14.50 18.34 4.99
N LEU A 257 14.56 17.90 3.72
CA LEU A 257 15.08 16.58 3.38
C LEU A 257 16.55 16.42 3.82
N LEU A 258 17.38 17.46 3.61
CA LEU A 258 18.76 17.49 4.11
C LEU A 258 18.79 17.40 5.63
N TYR A 259 17.95 18.15 6.34
CA TYR A 259 17.87 18.10 7.79
C TYR A 259 17.46 16.71 8.32
N PHE A 260 16.43 16.11 7.72
CA PHE A 260 15.86 14.81 8.08
C PHE A 260 16.74 13.63 7.66
N THR A 261 17.80 13.86 6.89
CA THR A 261 18.79 12.81 6.58
C THR A 261 19.52 12.33 7.84
N ASN A 262 19.61 13.17 8.89
CA ASN A 262 20.30 12.87 10.14
C ASN A 262 19.39 12.88 11.40
N VAL A 263 18.08 12.75 11.22
CA VAL A 263 17.08 12.64 12.31
C VAL A 263 16.74 11.17 12.55
N ILE A 264 16.48 10.79 13.80
CA ILE A 264 15.95 9.46 14.14
C ILE A 264 14.48 9.38 13.71
N LEU A 265 14.10 8.29 13.05
CA LEU A 265 12.74 8.05 12.53
C LEU A 265 12.23 9.20 11.65
N PRO A 266 12.95 9.59 10.58
CA PRO A 266 12.61 10.78 9.80
C PRO A 266 11.27 10.66 9.05
N GLN A 267 10.81 9.44 8.79
CA GLN A 267 9.46 9.14 8.28
C GLN A 267 8.33 9.67 9.20
N GLU A 268 8.58 9.78 10.50
CA GLU A 268 7.64 10.34 11.48
C GLU A 268 7.71 11.87 11.57
N GLY A 269 8.51 12.55 10.74
CA GLY A 269 8.70 14.00 10.85
C GLY A 269 8.83 14.78 9.55
N TYR A 270 9.34 14.18 8.47
CA TYR A 270 9.57 14.89 7.20
C TYR A 270 8.27 15.43 6.59
N PHE A 271 7.32 14.56 6.25
CA PHE A 271 6.06 14.99 5.63
C PHE A 271 5.29 15.95 6.55
N HIS A 272 5.28 15.67 7.85
CA HIS A 272 4.65 16.48 8.89
C HIS A 272 5.22 17.91 8.92
N SER A 273 6.55 18.04 8.93
CA SER A 273 7.21 19.34 8.98
C SER A 273 7.09 20.07 7.65
N VAL A 274 7.19 19.38 6.51
CA VAL A 274 7.03 20.01 5.19
C VAL A 274 5.61 20.55 5.01
N ILE A 275 4.58 19.75 5.33
CA ILE A 275 3.19 20.17 5.12
C ILE A 275 2.80 21.33 6.02
N CYS A 276 3.20 21.29 7.30
CA CYS A 276 2.82 22.30 8.27
C CYS A 276 3.61 23.61 8.16
N ASN A 277 4.81 23.59 7.57
CA ASN A 277 5.57 24.82 7.31
C ASN A 277 5.38 25.35 5.88
N SER A 278 4.50 24.74 5.08
CA SER A 278 4.20 25.18 3.73
C SER A 278 2.87 25.95 3.69
N PRO A 279 2.88 27.27 3.36
CA PRO A 279 1.65 28.08 3.32
C PRO A 279 0.57 27.53 2.36
N GLU A 280 0.99 26.85 1.30
CA GLU A 280 0.10 26.24 0.30
C GLU A 280 -0.65 25.03 0.86
N PHE A 281 -0.04 24.26 1.77
CA PHE A 281 -0.56 22.97 2.22
C PHE A 281 -0.96 22.90 3.69
N GLN A 282 -0.52 23.83 4.54
CA GLN A 282 -0.76 23.81 5.99
C GLN A 282 -2.24 23.73 6.39
N ASN A 283 -3.15 24.21 5.53
CA ASN A 283 -4.60 24.19 5.77
C ASN A 283 -5.30 22.97 5.16
N THR A 284 -4.57 22.07 4.50
CA THR A 284 -5.11 20.84 3.88
C THR A 284 -4.94 19.61 4.77
N THR A 285 -4.46 19.78 6.00
CA THR A 285 -4.15 18.69 6.92
C THR A 285 -5.36 18.26 7.74
N VAL A 286 -5.75 17.00 7.61
CA VAL A 286 -6.63 16.30 8.55
C VAL A 286 -5.74 15.53 9.52
N ASN A 287 -5.77 15.91 10.81
CA ASN A 287 -4.94 15.31 11.87
C ASN A 287 -5.43 13.92 12.29
N ASN A 288 -5.32 12.97 11.36
CA ASN A 288 -5.65 11.56 11.56
C ASN A 288 -4.94 10.75 10.47
N ASP A 289 -4.36 9.61 10.80
CA ASP A 289 -3.65 8.76 9.83
C ASP A 289 -4.52 7.66 9.21
N LEU A 290 -5.77 7.49 9.68
CA LEU A 290 -6.69 6.45 9.26
C LEU A 290 -6.13 5.02 9.45
N ARG A 291 -5.31 4.82 10.49
CA ARG A 291 -4.83 3.48 10.90
C ARG A 291 -5.24 3.15 12.33
N TYR A 292 -5.95 2.04 12.50
CA TYR A 292 -6.20 1.44 13.80
C TYR A 292 -4.88 0.84 14.33
N LYS A 293 -4.54 1.20 15.56
CA LYS A 293 -3.39 0.72 16.31
C LYS A 293 -3.81 0.46 17.74
N GLU A 294 -3.45 -0.70 18.28
CA GLU A 294 -3.59 -0.98 19.71
C GLU A 294 -2.25 -0.75 20.39
N TRP A 295 -2.25 0.04 21.47
CA TRP A 295 -1.04 0.33 22.25
C TRP A 295 -1.16 -0.28 23.64
N ASP A 296 -0.03 -0.76 24.16
CA ASP A 296 0.06 -1.17 25.56
C ASP A 296 0.04 0.07 26.47
N ASN A 297 -0.26 -0.13 27.75
CA ASN A 297 -0.25 0.92 28.78
C ASN A 297 1.14 1.54 28.94
N SER A 298 2.20 0.79 28.62
CA SER A 298 3.56 1.30 28.55
C SER A 298 3.92 1.64 27.10
N PRO A 299 4.28 2.89 26.77
CA PRO A 299 4.58 3.29 25.40
C PRO A 299 5.83 2.55 24.89
N GLN A 300 5.62 1.55 24.04
CA GLN A 300 6.67 0.88 23.28
C GLN A 300 6.93 1.61 21.95
N MET A 301 8.00 1.23 21.24
CA MET A 301 8.29 1.79 19.93
C MET A 301 7.30 1.36 18.84
N GLU A 302 6.65 0.21 19.02
CA GLU A 302 5.67 -0.32 18.07
C GLU A 302 4.37 -0.72 18.78
N PRO A 303 3.22 -0.65 18.08
CA PRO A 303 1.94 -1.10 18.63
C PRO A 303 1.92 -2.62 18.82
N LEU A 304 0.91 -3.09 19.57
CA LEU A 304 0.65 -4.50 19.82
C LEU A 304 0.35 -5.27 18.53
N LEU A 305 0.59 -6.58 18.57
CA LEU A 305 0.19 -7.49 17.51
C LEU A 305 -1.30 -7.80 17.63
N LEU A 306 -2.05 -7.41 16.61
CA LEU A 306 -3.49 -7.62 16.53
C LEU A 306 -3.79 -9.10 16.22
N ASN A 307 -4.83 -9.62 16.85
CA ASN A 307 -5.30 -11.00 16.75
C ASN A 307 -6.85 -11.01 16.88
N ILE A 308 -7.47 -12.19 16.89
CA ILE A 308 -8.94 -12.34 16.91
C ILE A 308 -9.62 -11.57 18.06
N SER A 309 -9.00 -11.46 19.25
CA SER A 309 -9.60 -10.75 20.39
C SER A 309 -9.85 -9.28 20.12
N HIS A 310 -9.07 -8.67 19.22
CA HIS A 310 -9.17 -7.25 18.86
C HIS A 310 -10.15 -7.00 17.70
N PHE A 311 -10.69 -8.05 17.08
CA PHE A 311 -11.48 -7.94 15.85
C PHE A 311 -12.67 -7.01 15.98
N GLN A 312 -13.43 -7.13 17.08
CA GLN A 312 -14.63 -6.33 17.27
C GLN A 312 -14.29 -4.84 17.41
N ASN A 313 -13.28 -4.51 18.24
CA ASN A 313 -12.82 -3.13 18.43
C ASN A 313 -12.37 -2.51 17.10
N MET A 314 -11.56 -3.23 16.32
CA MET A 314 -11.13 -2.78 14.98
C MET A 314 -12.32 -2.40 14.10
N VAL A 315 -13.31 -3.28 14.03
CA VAL A 315 -14.51 -3.15 13.20
C VAL A 315 -15.45 -2.03 13.64
N GLU A 316 -15.47 -1.71 14.94
CA GLU A 316 -16.33 -0.69 15.50
C GLU A 316 -15.87 0.73 15.15
N THR A 317 -14.55 0.96 15.07
CA THR A 317 -13.98 2.29 14.81
C THR A 317 -14.33 2.92 13.46
N GLY A 318 -14.62 2.10 12.44
CA GLY A 318 -14.83 2.58 11.07
C GLY A 318 -13.55 3.03 10.34
N ILE A 319 -12.37 2.82 10.95
CA ILE A 319 -11.07 3.15 10.36
C ILE A 319 -10.75 2.15 9.22
N PRO A 320 -10.23 2.59 8.06
CA PRO A 320 -10.10 1.73 6.88
C PRO A 320 -8.91 0.78 6.89
N PHE A 321 -7.90 0.99 7.75
CA PHE A 321 -6.71 0.14 7.85
C PHE A 321 -6.38 -0.17 9.30
N ALA A 322 -5.70 -1.28 9.55
CA ALA A 322 -5.22 -1.65 10.89
C ALA A 322 -3.80 -2.20 10.85
N ARG A 323 -3.10 -2.09 11.99
CA ARG A 323 -1.76 -2.64 12.21
C ARG A 323 -1.45 -2.87 13.71
N LYS A 324 -0.52 -3.76 14.06
CA LYS A 324 0.27 -4.64 13.18
C LYS A 324 -0.18 -6.09 13.28
N PHE A 325 -0.20 -6.81 12.16
CA PHE A 325 -0.55 -8.23 12.14
C PHE A 325 0.68 -9.12 12.07
N ARG A 326 0.58 -10.36 12.55
CA ARG A 326 1.54 -11.43 12.22
C ARG A 326 1.25 -11.99 10.82
N GLU A 327 2.25 -12.62 10.21
CA GLU A 327 2.01 -13.42 8.99
C GLU A 327 1.00 -14.53 9.29
N ASP A 328 0.02 -14.69 8.40
CA ASP A 328 -0.99 -15.74 8.44
C ASP A 328 -1.73 -15.88 9.79
N ASP A 329 -1.86 -14.78 10.55
CA ASP A 329 -2.68 -14.74 11.75
C ASP A 329 -4.14 -15.02 11.39
N ALA A 330 -4.83 -15.82 12.21
CA ALA A 330 -6.22 -16.21 11.98
C ALA A 330 -7.18 -15.01 11.92
N VAL A 331 -6.83 -13.87 12.51
CA VAL A 331 -7.63 -12.64 12.38
C VAL A 331 -7.65 -12.12 10.93
N LEU A 332 -6.60 -12.35 10.14
CA LEU A 332 -6.56 -11.94 8.73
C LEU A 332 -7.58 -12.74 7.90
N ASP A 333 -7.73 -14.03 8.19
CA ASP A 333 -8.75 -14.87 7.54
C ASP A 333 -10.16 -14.44 7.95
N LYS A 334 -10.34 -14.05 9.22
CA LYS A 334 -11.60 -13.48 9.70
C LYS A 334 -11.94 -12.15 9.00
N ILE A 335 -10.95 -11.27 8.80
CA ILE A 335 -11.11 -10.03 8.02
C ILE A 335 -11.48 -10.35 6.56
N ASP A 336 -10.75 -11.28 5.92
CA ASP A 336 -11.02 -11.67 4.53
C ASP A 336 -12.45 -12.17 4.34
N ASN A 337 -12.95 -13.00 5.25
CA ASN A 337 -14.28 -13.59 5.16
C ASN A 337 -15.40 -12.61 5.57
N GLU A 338 -15.25 -11.89 6.68
CA GLU A 338 -16.35 -11.10 7.27
C GLU A 338 -16.39 -9.63 6.83
N ILE A 339 -15.27 -9.10 6.34
CA ILE A 339 -15.16 -7.70 5.93
C ILE A 339 -14.99 -7.58 4.42
N LEU A 340 -14.07 -8.36 3.84
CA LEU A 340 -13.70 -8.20 2.43
C LEU A 340 -14.44 -9.15 1.48
N ASP A 341 -15.20 -10.11 2.00
CA ASP A 341 -15.93 -11.13 1.23
C ASP A 341 -15.03 -11.80 0.17
N ARG A 342 -13.81 -12.19 0.58
CA ARG A 342 -12.79 -12.75 -0.30
C ARG A 342 -12.16 -14.00 0.29
N ARG A 343 -11.50 -14.78 -0.57
CA ARG A 343 -10.61 -15.87 -0.15
C ARG A 343 -9.15 -15.40 -0.17
N TYR A 344 -8.29 -16.02 0.63
CA TYR A 344 -6.87 -15.65 0.81
C TYR A 344 -6.12 -15.29 -0.49
N ARG A 345 -6.22 -16.14 -1.54
CA ARG A 345 -5.52 -15.96 -2.83
C ARG A 345 -6.28 -15.12 -3.85
N TRP A 346 -7.44 -14.58 -3.51
CA TRP A 346 -8.32 -13.87 -4.43
C TRP A 346 -8.30 -12.38 -4.16
N VAL A 347 -8.48 -11.59 -5.21
CA VAL A 347 -8.72 -10.15 -5.04
C VAL A 347 -10.04 -9.91 -4.32
N THR A 348 -10.11 -8.83 -3.55
CA THR A 348 -11.37 -8.35 -2.99
C THR A 348 -12.34 -8.00 -4.13
N PRO A 349 -13.53 -8.61 -4.21
CA PRO A 349 -14.48 -8.30 -5.27
C PRO A 349 -15.06 -6.89 -5.08
N GLY A 350 -15.01 -6.08 -6.14
CA GLY A 350 -15.75 -4.81 -6.24
C GLY A 350 -16.86 -4.88 -7.29
N ALA A 351 -17.58 -3.78 -7.53
CA ALA A 351 -18.64 -3.75 -8.55
C ALA A 351 -18.14 -4.03 -9.98
N TRP A 352 -16.86 -3.75 -10.22
CA TRP A 352 -16.16 -4.06 -11.46
C TRP A 352 -15.97 -5.56 -11.68
N CYS A 353 -16.00 -6.37 -10.62
CA CYS A 353 -15.76 -7.81 -10.69
C CYS A 353 -16.98 -8.53 -11.29
N SER A 354 -16.75 -9.31 -12.33
CA SER A 354 -17.77 -10.19 -12.91
C SER A 354 -17.39 -11.65 -12.70
N ALA A 355 -18.18 -12.39 -11.93
CA ALA A 355 -18.06 -13.84 -11.82
C ALA A 355 -18.94 -14.51 -12.88
N ARG A 356 -18.35 -15.38 -13.72
CA ARG A 356 -19.10 -16.36 -14.51
C ARG A 356 -18.89 -17.73 -13.87
N SER A 357 -19.92 -18.25 -13.22
CA SER A 357 -19.96 -19.54 -12.50
C SER A 357 -19.24 -19.58 -11.15
N TRP A 358 -19.79 -20.38 -10.22
CA TRP A 358 -19.26 -20.61 -8.87
C TRP A 358 -17.92 -21.37 -8.87
N LEU A 359 -17.61 -22.04 -10.00
CA LEU A 359 -16.41 -22.86 -10.20
C LEU A 359 -15.22 -22.07 -10.77
N ALA A 360 -15.44 -20.85 -11.29
CA ALA A 360 -14.38 -20.03 -11.86
C ALA A 360 -13.79 -19.08 -10.82
N TYR A 361 -12.52 -18.69 -11.00
CA TYR A 361 -11.92 -17.59 -10.23
C TYR A 361 -12.81 -16.33 -10.36
N PRO A 362 -13.29 -15.76 -9.23
CA PRO A 362 -13.99 -14.49 -9.26
C PRO A 362 -13.11 -13.41 -9.88
N CYS A 363 -13.73 -12.50 -10.61
CA CYS A 363 -13.05 -11.36 -11.25
C CYS A 363 -12.09 -11.76 -12.39
N SER A 364 -12.25 -12.95 -12.98
CA SER A 364 -11.60 -13.33 -14.24
C SER A 364 -12.11 -12.53 -15.44
N GLN A 365 -13.33 -12.02 -15.35
CA GLN A 365 -13.89 -11.01 -16.24
C GLN A 365 -14.22 -9.75 -15.44
N TRP A 366 -14.19 -8.59 -16.09
CA TRP A 366 -14.50 -7.31 -15.47
C TRP A 366 -15.49 -6.50 -16.29
N LYS A 367 -16.24 -5.66 -15.58
CA LYS A 367 -17.17 -4.66 -16.11
C LYS A 367 -16.51 -3.28 -16.05
N ASN A 368 -17.32 -2.23 -16.17
CA ASN A 368 -16.87 -0.86 -16.00
C ASN A 368 -16.25 -0.65 -14.59
N VAL A 369 -14.98 -0.25 -14.58
CA VAL A 369 -14.18 -0.01 -13.37
C VAL A 369 -14.47 1.35 -12.71
N ASP A 370 -15.23 2.24 -13.36
CA ASP A 370 -15.73 3.49 -12.77
C ASP A 370 -17.01 3.28 -11.95
N VAL A 371 -17.65 2.10 -12.03
CA VAL A 371 -18.84 1.81 -11.22
C VAL A 371 -18.39 1.34 -9.84
N ILE A 372 -18.87 2.00 -8.80
CA ILE A 372 -18.56 1.71 -7.40
C ILE A 372 -19.83 1.24 -6.69
N ARG A 373 -19.73 0.14 -5.95
CA ARG A 373 -20.83 -0.36 -5.11
C ARG A 373 -20.37 -0.36 -3.65
N PRO A 374 -20.73 0.65 -2.85
CA PRO A 374 -20.41 0.64 -1.43
C PRO A 374 -21.01 -0.61 -0.77
N GLY A 375 -20.19 -1.25 0.06
CA GLY A 375 -20.57 -2.36 0.91
C GLY A 375 -21.08 -1.89 2.28
N ARG A 376 -21.12 -2.82 3.24
CA ARG A 376 -21.67 -2.56 4.59
C ARG A 376 -20.82 -1.60 5.42
N ARG A 377 -19.53 -1.44 5.08
CA ARG A 377 -18.59 -0.65 5.87
C ARG A 377 -18.43 0.79 5.36
N ALA A 378 -18.82 1.08 4.12
CA ALA A 378 -18.82 2.42 3.55
C ALA A 378 -19.46 3.46 4.47
N GLU A 379 -20.61 3.15 5.07
CA GLU A 379 -21.34 4.12 5.88
C GLU A 379 -20.60 4.51 7.16
N LYS A 380 -19.99 3.54 7.86
CA LYS A 380 -19.17 3.83 9.04
C LYS A 380 -17.97 4.70 8.69
N LEU A 381 -17.28 4.36 7.60
CA LEU A 381 -16.15 5.13 7.11
C LEU A 381 -16.59 6.56 6.72
N ARG A 382 -17.75 6.71 6.05
CA ARG A 382 -18.33 8.00 5.69
C ARG A 382 -18.65 8.85 6.92
N VAL A 383 -19.23 8.27 7.97
CA VAL A 383 -19.49 8.96 9.25
C VAL A 383 -18.18 9.42 9.89
N LEU A 384 -17.16 8.57 9.92
CA LEU A 384 -15.82 8.94 10.40
C LEU A 384 -15.24 10.11 9.57
N MET A 385 -15.31 10.03 8.25
CA MET A 385 -14.83 11.11 7.36
C MET A 385 -15.55 12.43 7.64
N HIS A 386 -16.87 12.43 7.78
CA HIS A 386 -17.63 13.65 8.11
C HIS A 386 -17.18 14.26 9.43
N LYS A 387 -17.02 13.45 10.48
CA LYS A 387 -16.53 13.91 11.77
C LYS A 387 -15.16 14.59 11.64
N LEU A 388 -14.22 13.93 10.96
CA LEU A 388 -12.86 14.46 10.76
C LEU A 388 -12.87 15.76 9.95
N LEU A 389 -13.74 15.87 8.95
CA LEU A 389 -13.91 17.09 8.17
C LEU A 389 -14.52 18.23 8.99
N ASP A 390 -15.46 17.95 9.87
CA ASP A 390 -16.05 18.97 10.74
C ASP A 390 -15.01 19.49 11.75
N GLU A 391 -14.21 18.59 12.35
CA GLU A 391 -13.08 18.97 13.22
C GLU A 391 -12.03 19.82 12.46
N TRP A 392 -11.75 19.46 11.21
CA TRP A 392 -10.85 20.21 10.32
C TRP A 392 -11.38 21.61 10.00
N LYS A 393 -12.67 21.74 9.63
CA LYS A 393 -13.29 23.05 9.35
C LYS A 393 -13.29 23.97 10.57
N LEU A 394 -13.36 23.41 11.78
CA LEU A 394 -13.26 24.14 13.04
C LEU A 394 -11.81 24.53 13.41
N GLY A 395 -10.83 24.14 12.60
CA GLY A 395 -9.40 24.42 12.85
C GLY A 395 -8.79 23.60 13.99
N LEU A 396 -9.52 22.64 14.56
CA LEU A 396 -9.09 21.85 15.72
C LEU A 396 -7.90 20.94 15.39
N SER A 397 -7.79 20.54 14.13
CA SER A 397 -6.78 19.63 13.58
C SER A 397 -5.76 20.31 12.65
N SER A 398 -5.65 21.65 12.72
CA SER A 398 -4.72 22.43 11.91
C SER A 398 -3.29 22.41 12.47
N CYS A 399 -2.32 22.62 11.58
CA CYS A 399 -0.92 22.84 11.95
C CYS A 399 -0.80 24.08 12.84
N ARG A 400 -0.53 23.88 14.14
CA ARG A 400 -0.27 24.96 15.07
C ARG A 400 1.18 25.40 14.94
N LEU A 401 1.45 26.41 14.11
CA LEU A 401 2.76 27.05 13.98
C LEU A 401 3.19 27.78 15.25
#